data_AF-A0A285K6M8-F1
#
_entry.id   AF-A0A285K6M8-F1
#
_cell.length_a   1.000
_cell.length_b   1.000
_cell.length_c   1.000
_cell.angle_alpha   90.00
_cell.angle_beta   90.00
_cell.angle_gamma   90.00
#
_symmetry.space_group_name_H-M   'P 1'
#
loop_
_entity.id
_entity.type
_entity.pdbx_description
1 polymer ?
#
loop_
_entity_poly.entity_id
_entity_poly.type
_entity_poly.pdbx_seq_one_letter_code
_entity_poly.pdbx_strand_id
1 'polypeptide(L)'
;MAGEVPERPVHENQDRPALVAALKKLPPRQRAVLVLRFVYDLPVGEVAEMLDISDGTVKSQSAKGLAKMRHLLEEPVAAAQWRKHGN
;
A
#
# COMPACT_ATOMS: atom_id res chain seq x y z
N MET A 1 -34.74 -5.48 -17.82
CA MET A 1 -33.95 -4.22 -17.75
C MET A 1 -32.66 -4.56 -17.01
N ALA A 2 -31.65 -5.01 -17.74
CA ALA A 2 -30.35 -5.33 -17.17
C ALA A 2 -29.64 -4.00 -16.87
N GLY A 3 -29.28 -3.77 -15.62
CA GLY A 3 -28.44 -2.64 -15.24
C GLY A 3 -27.04 -2.90 -15.74
N GLU A 4 -26.62 -2.17 -16.76
CA GLU A 4 -25.23 -2.05 -17.19
C GLU A 4 -24.40 -1.62 -15.97
N VAL A 5 -23.65 -2.54 -15.38
CA VAL A 5 -22.62 -2.18 -14.41
C VAL A 5 -21.54 -1.51 -15.23
N PRO A 6 -21.24 -0.21 -15.04
CA PRO A 6 -20.19 0.43 -15.83
C PRO A 6 -18.89 -0.33 -15.60
N GLU A 7 -18.26 -0.80 -16.67
CA GLU A 7 -16.92 -1.39 -16.66
C GLU A 7 -15.97 -0.32 -16.13
N ARG A 8 -15.78 -0.31 -14.81
CA ARG A 8 -14.68 0.40 -14.18
C ARG A 8 -13.43 -0.17 -14.86
N PRO A 9 -12.58 0.66 -15.50
CA PRO A 9 -11.37 0.15 -16.13
C PRO A 9 -10.62 -0.65 -15.07
N VAL A 10 -10.54 -1.96 -15.29
CA VAL A 10 -9.65 -2.83 -14.53
C VAL A 10 -8.26 -2.31 -14.80
N HIS A 11 -7.72 -1.51 -13.89
CA HIS A 11 -6.30 -1.15 -13.90
C HIS A 11 -5.54 -2.48 -13.81
N GLU A 12 -5.07 -2.95 -14.96
CA GLU A 12 -4.60 -4.31 -15.20
C GLU A 12 -3.28 -4.55 -14.46
N ASN A 13 -3.31 -4.82 -13.14
CA ASN A 13 -2.16 -5.21 -12.31
C ASN A 13 -0.87 -4.34 -12.37
N GLN A 14 -0.80 -3.30 -13.20
CA GLN A 14 0.36 -2.44 -13.44
C GLN A 14 0.69 -1.59 -12.21
N ASP A 15 -0.30 -1.33 -11.35
CA ASP A 15 -0.15 -0.62 -10.09
C ASP A 15 0.46 -1.51 -8.98
N ARG A 16 0.38 -2.83 -9.12
CA ARG A 16 0.85 -3.78 -8.09
C ARG A 16 2.37 -3.72 -7.87
N PRO A 17 3.22 -3.65 -8.91
CA PRO A 17 4.65 -3.39 -8.74
C PRO A 17 4.94 -2.07 -8.01
N ALA A 18 4.22 -1.00 -8.35
CA ALA A 18 4.41 0.31 -7.72
C ALA A 18 4.01 0.30 -6.23
N LEU A 19 2.91 -0.37 -5.89
CA LEU A 19 2.46 -0.55 -4.51
C LEU A 19 3.48 -1.34 -3.67
N VAL A 20 3.98 -2.45 -4.20
CA VAL A 20 5.01 -3.26 -3.51
C VAL A 20 6.31 -2.47 -3.34
N ALA A 21 6.71 -1.68 -4.34
CA ALA A 21 7.88 -0.81 -4.24
C ALA A 21 7.68 0.29 -3.18
N ALA A 22 6.50 0.92 -3.13
CA ALA A 22 6.17 1.92 -2.13
C ALA A 22 6.18 1.34 -0.70
N LEU A 23 5.60 0.15 -0.50
CA LEU A 23 5.67 -0.56 0.80
C LEU A 23 7.12 -0.81 1.25
N LYS A 24 8.01 -1.21 0.32
CA LYS A 24 9.44 -1.44 0.62
C LYS A 24 10.17 -0.16 1.08
N LYS A 25 9.72 1.02 0.65
CA LYS A 25 10.29 2.33 1.05
C LYS A 25 9.81 2.82 2.43
N LEU A 26 8.83 2.16 3.05
CA LEU A 26 8.37 2.52 4.39
C LEU A 26 9.37 2.07 5.48
N PRO A 27 9.47 2.83 6.59
CA PRO A 27 10.11 2.34 7.81
C PRO A 27 9.55 0.97 8.22
N PRO A 28 10.38 0.05 8.76
CA PRO A 28 9.97 -1.33 9.02
C PRO A 28 8.69 -1.47 9.85
N ARG A 29 8.52 -0.65 10.89
CA ARG A 29 7.32 -0.68 11.75
C ARG A 29 6.05 -0.25 11.03
N GLN A 30 6.13 0.79 10.18
CA GLN A 30 4.97 1.22 9.38
C GLN A 30 4.60 0.16 8.35
N ARG A 31 5.60 -0.42 7.66
CA ARG A 31 5.37 -1.53 6.73
C ARG A 31 4.71 -2.73 7.43
N ALA A 32 5.24 -3.16 8.58
CA ALA A 32 4.69 -4.30 9.33
C ALA A 32 3.22 -4.07 9.69
N VAL A 33 2.90 -2.90 10.26
CA VAL A 33 1.51 -2.53 10.60
C VAL A 33 0.61 -2.57 9.37
N LEU A 34 1.02 -1.97 8.24
CA LEU A 34 0.18 -1.97 7.04
C LEU A 34 0.00 -3.37 6.44
N VAL A 35 1.05 -4.19 6.41
CA VAL A 35 0.98 -5.55 5.88
C VAL A 35 0.03 -6.40 6.73
N LEU A 36 0.20 -6.38 8.05
CA LEU A 36 -0.68 -7.15 8.94
C LEU A 36 -2.14 -6.69 8.85
N ARG A 37 -2.37 -5.38 8.79
CA ARG A 37 -3.73 -4.82 8.76
C ARG A 37 -4.46 -4.95 7.43
N PHE A 38 -3.76 -4.77 6.32
CA PHE A 38 -4.42 -4.61 5.00
C PHE A 38 -4.13 -5.77 4.04
N VAL A 39 -3.05 -6.53 4.26
CA VAL A 39 -2.74 -7.71 3.44
C VAL A 39 -3.21 -8.99 4.13
N TYR A 40 -3.05 -9.07 5.46
CA TYR A 40 -3.54 -10.19 6.26
C TYR A 40 -4.89 -9.92 6.94
N ASP A 41 -5.47 -8.74 6.73
CA ASP A 41 -6.78 -8.32 7.24
C ASP A 41 -6.95 -8.46 8.78
N LEU A 42 -5.85 -8.30 9.52
CA LEU A 42 -5.86 -8.44 10.98
C LEU A 42 -6.45 -7.19 11.65
N PRO A 43 -7.26 -7.36 12.72
CA PRO A 43 -7.81 -6.25 13.49
C PRO A 43 -6.73 -5.53 14.30
N VAL A 44 -7.07 -4.35 14.84
CA VAL A 44 -6.11 -3.48 15.56
C VAL A 44 -5.45 -4.22 16.72
N GLY A 45 -6.25 -4.92 17.53
CA GLY A 45 -5.81 -5.58 18.75
C GLY A 45 -4.84 -6.72 18.47
N GLU A 46 -5.14 -7.58 17.48
CA GLU A 46 -4.24 -8.65 17.08
C GLU A 46 -2.90 -8.12 16.58
N VAL A 47 -2.90 -7.02 15.80
CA VAL A 47 -1.65 -6.38 15.37
C VAL A 47 -0.90 -5.74 16.54
N ALA A 48 -1.61 -5.17 17.51
CA ALA A 48 -1.03 -4.59 18.72
C ALA A 48 -0.31 -5.68 19.55
N GLU A 49 -0.98 -6.82 19.76
CA GLU A 49 -0.43 -7.98 20.46
C GLU A 49 0.77 -8.58 19.71
N MET A 50 0.66 -8.82 18.40
CA MET A 50 1.75 -9.41 17.60
C MET A 50 3.02 -8.56 17.55
N LEU A 51 2.89 -7.24 17.64
CA LEU A 51 4.00 -6.30 17.53
C LEU A 51 4.44 -5.73 18.89
N ASP A 52 3.79 -6.13 19.99
CA ASP A 52 4.02 -5.63 21.35
C ASP A 52 3.96 -4.09 21.44
N ILE A 53 2.86 -3.52 20.94
CA ILE A 53 2.59 -2.08 20.94
C ILE A 53 1.12 -1.80 21.28
N SER A 54 0.79 -0.55 21.64
CA SER A 54 -0.61 -0.18 21.90
C SER A 54 -1.45 -0.06 20.62
N ASP A 55 -2.76 -0.26 20.75
CA ASP A 55 -3.75 0.07 19.70
C ASP A 55 -3.60 1.48 19.14
N GLY A 56 -3.34 2.46 20.00
CA GLY A 56 -3.09 3.85 19.60
C GLY A 56 -1.83 3.98 18.73
N THR A 57 -0.79 3.21 19.03
CA THR A 57 0.42 3.10 18.21
C THR A 57 0.11 2.44 16.87
N VAL A 58 -0.68 1.37 16.82
CA VAL A 58 -1.11 0.73 15.57
C VAL A 58 -1.86 1.73 14.67
N LYS A 59 -2.85 2.45 15.23
CA LYS A 59 -3.64 3.44 14.49
C LYS A 59 -2.78 4.59 13.97
N SER A 60 -1.94 5.16 14.82
CA SER A 60 -1.06 6.28 14.43
C SER A 60 0.00 5.86 13.41
N GLN A 61 0.55 4.65 13.50
CA GLN A 61 1.49 4.12 12.51
C GLN A 61 0.79 3.76 11.18
N SER A 62 -0.46 3.30 11.22
CA SER A 62 -1.28 3.08 10.02
C SER A 62 -1.50 4.40 9.29
N ALA A 63 -1.93 5.44 10.00
CA ALA A 63 -2.14 6.77 9.43
C ALA A 63 -0.86 7.35 8.80
N LYS A 64 0.27 7.31 9.53
CA LYS A 64 1.58 7.77 9.02
C LYS A 64 2.06 6.95 7.82
N GLY A 65 1.88 5.63 7.87
CA GLY A 65 2.23 4.73 6.78
C GLY A 65 1.43 5.03 5.51
N LEU A 66 0.11 5.17 5.61
CA LEU A 66 -0.77 5.50 4.48
C LEU A 66 -0.48 6.88 3.90
N ALA A 67 -0.22 7.89 4.75
CA ALA A 67 0.18 9.22 4.29
C ALA A 67 1.49 9.15 3.47
N LYS A 68 2.48 8.40 3.96
CA LYS A 68 3.75 8.21 3.24
C LYS A 68 3.57 7.42 1.94
N MET A 69 2.72 6.38 1.94
CA MET A 69 2.39 5.64 0.72
C MET A 69 1.77 6.54 -0.33
N ARG A 70 0.84 7.42 0.07
CA ARG A 70 0.23 8.41 -0.83
C ARG A 70 1.29 9.28 -1.49
N HIS A 71 2.20 9.88 -0.72
CA HIS A 71 3.29 10.68 -1.28
C HIS A 71 4.19 9.89 -2.23
N LEU A 72 4.52 8.63 -1.90
CA LEU A 72 5.39 7.79 -2.73
C LEU A 72 4.75 7.32 -4.04
N LEU A 73 3.42 7.33 -4.12
CA LEU A 73 2.65 6.94 -5.30
C LEU A 73 2.21 8.15 -6.14
N GLU A 74 2.09 9.33 -5.50
CA GLU A 74 1.87 10.62 -6.16
C GLU A 74 3.14 11.18 -6.81
N GLU A 75 4.33 10.81 -6.30
CA GLU A 75 5.56 10.98 -7.06
C GLU A 75 5.48 10.12 -8.33
N PRO A 76 5.53 10.72 -9.55
CA PRO A 76 5.51 9.94 -10.78
C PRO A 76 6.65 8.93 -10.66
N VAL A 77 6.31 7.63 -10.65
CA VAL A 77 7.26 6.52 -10.53
C VAL A 77 8.33 6.74 -11.59
N ALA A 78 9.43 7.37 -11.18
CA ALA A 78 10.28 8.11 -12.09
C ALA A 78 10.83 7.16 -13.16
N ALA A 79 10.32 7.28 -14.39
CA ALA A 79 10.99 6.93 -15.63
C ALA A 79 11.75 5.57 -15.67
N ALA A 80 11.27 4.53 -14.98
CA ALA A 80 12.09 3.34 -14.73
C ALA A 80 11.95 2.21 -15.77
N GLN A 81 11.01 2.26 -16.71
CA GLN A 81 10.77 1.11 -17.61
C GLN A 81 10.74 1.41 -19.12
N TRP A 82 10.64 2.66 -19.57
CA TRP A 82 10.57 2.98 -21.01
C TRP A 82 11.83 3.61 -21.62
N ARG A 83 13.03 3.41 -21.04
CA ARG A 83 14.31 3.85 -21.66
C ARG A 83 15.31 2.73 -21.96
N LYS A 84 14.97 1.44 -21.78
CA LYS A 84 15.92 0.33 -22.01
C LYS A 84 15.63 -0.60 -23.19
N HIS A 85 14.57 -0.40 -23.97
CA HIS A 85 14.39 -0.98 -25.31
C HIS A 85 13.64 0.04 -26.16
N GLY A 86 14.07 0.50 -27.33
CA GLY A 86 15.23 0.15 -28.13
C GLY A 86 15.66 1.35 -28.98
N ASN A 87 16.95 1.33 -29.31
CA ASN A 87 17.53 1.98 -30.48
C ASN A 87 17.33 1.07 -31.68
#